data_AF-A0AAJ1THU0-F1
#
_entry.id   AF-A0AAJ1THU0-F1
#
_cell.length_a   1.000
_cell.length_b   1.000
_cell.length_c   1.000
_cell.angle_alpha   90.00
_cell.angle_beta   90.00
_cell.angle_gamma   90.00
#
_symmetry.space_group_name_H-M   'P 1'
#
loop_
_entity.id
_entity.type
_entity.pdbx_description
1 polymer ?
#
loop_
_entity_poly.entity_id
_entity_poly.type
_entity_poly.pdbx_seq_one_letter_code
_entity_poly.pdbx_strand_id
1 'polypeptide(L)'
;MDRQNSISIVHMSMIGLVAIGFKSHVLVIPPLIQTAGRDSWMTPIIILAVALLWAPLLLYIHKKTQDQNQSLFLWLRSHIGKIPTYIISTLILLECMSIVSFALNDTIVWTSISYLPSTPNYFLTVILATTSFYLALKGLRTLAVVNFVLIFAIVAFGFFVSISNLQVKNYSLLMPFLENGIRPVLKGTVYPASGIVEMVIFILLQHKVKKPLKYKHLAWNIVLLSSLAIGPLMGAIIEFGPKEAARLRYPAFEEWGLVQLSEFIGHLDFLSIYQWLSGAFIRISLYLIIISELFPLQKKTTRKYIMLGVITLSTILVCIGASDTIFYKWEKILFLPLTAYIFFSISLILGVSVWLGSKKSKKKAQG
;
A
#
# COMPACT_ATOMS: atom_id res chain seq x y z
N MET A 1 12.32 -18.58 18.15
CA MET A 1 11.20 -18.10 17.31
C MET A 1 10.80 -19.22 16.38
N ASP A 2 9.52 -19.60 16.36
CA ASP A 2 9.02 -20.74 15.57
C ASP A 2 9.27 -20.57 14.06
N ARG A 3 10.04 -21.49 13.46
CA ARG A 3 10.20 -21.61 12.00
C ARG A 3 8.87 -21.82 11.25
N GLN A 4 7.79 -22.17 11.97
CA GLN A 4 6.46 -22.47 11.43
C GLN A 4 5.75 -21.29 10.74
N ASN A 5 6.16 -20.03 10.98
CA ASN A 5 5.50 -18.83 10.45
C ASN A 5 6.25 -18.09 9.32
N SER A 6 7.20 -18.75 8.64
CA SER A 6 7.94 -18.16 7.53
C SER A 6 7.27 -18.35 6.17
N ILE A 7 7.37 -17.35 5.29
CA ILE A 7 6.80 -17.37 3.93
C ILE A 7 7.89 -17.30 2.84
N SER A 8 7.53 -17.60 1.60
CA SER A 8 8.41 -17.43 0.44
C SER A 8 8.46 -15.96 0.03
N ILE A 9 9.51 -15.56 -0.70
CA ILE A 9 9.61 -14.20 -1.24
C ILE A 9 8.52 -13.89 -2.28
N VAL A 10 8.02 -14.93 -2.96
CA VAL A 10 6.92 -14.81 -3.92
C VAL A 10 5.62 -14.48 -3.19
N HIS A 11 5.33 -15.18 -2.09
CA HIS A 11 4.17 -14.85 -1.26
C HIS A 11 4.26 -13.42 -0.69
N MET A 12 5.44 -13.01 -0.23
CA MET A 12 5.66 -11.63 0.23
C MET A 12 5.41 -10.61 -0.89
N SER A 13 5.84 -10.93 -2.12
CA SER A 13 5.58 -10.09 -3.30
C SER A 13 4.09 -9.99 -3.60
N MET A 14 3.37 -11.11 -3.63
CA MET A 14 1.92 -11.12 -3.87
C MET A 14 1.16 -10.34 -2.79
N ILE A 15 1.58 -10.44 -1.53
CA ILE A 15 1.00 -9.66 -0.43
C ILE A 15 1.26 -8.16 -0.65
N GLY A 16 2.48 -7.79 -1.02
CA GLY A 16 2.85 -6.41 -1.36
C GLY A 16 2.01 -5.88 -2.53
N LEU A 17 1.84 -6.67 -3.58
CA LEU A 17 1.03 -6.30 -4.74
C LEU A 17 -0.43 -6.01 -4.37
N VAL A 18 -1.07 -6.82 -3.53
CA VAL A 18 -2.46 -6.58 -3.12
C VAL A 18 -2.55 -5.41 -2.14
N ALA A 19 -1.72 -5.40 -1.09
CA ALA A 19 -1.81 -4.39 -0.03
C ALA A 19 -1.40 -2.99 -0.51
N ILE A 20 -0.28 -2.88 -1.24
CA ILE A 20 0.20 -1.60 -1.78
C ILE A 20 -0.60 -1.25 -3.03
N GLY A 21 -0.95 -2.23 -3.86
CA GLY A 21 -1.79 -2.04 -5.04
C GLY A 21 -3.13 -1.40 -4.70
N PHE A 22 -3.78 -1.79 -3.59
CA PHE A 22 -5.00 -1.13 -3.09
C PHE A 22 -4.82 0.39 -2.98
N LYS A 23 -3.76 0.86 -2.30
CA LYS A 23 -3.45 2.30 -2.21
C LYS A 23 -3.14 2.90 -3.57
N SER A 24 -2.30 2.23 -4.38
CA SER A 24 -1.83 2.74 -5.67
C SER A 24 -2.95 2.91 -6.72
N HIS A 25 -4.01 2.10 -6.66
CA HIS A 25 -5.12 2.17 -7.62
C HIS A 25 -6.39 2.83 -7.06
N VAL A 26 -6.65 2.81 -5.75
CA VAL A 26 -7.85 3.44 -5.15
C VAL A 26 -7.55 4.84 -4.65
N LEU A 27 -6.63 4.95 -3.70
CA LEU A 27 -6.40 6.18 -2.93
C LEU A 27 -5.61 7.23 -3.71
N VAL A 28 -4.69 6.78 -4.57
CA VAL A 28 -3.75 7.67 -5.27
C VAL A 28 -4.37 8.35 -6.50
N ILE A 29 -5.31 7.72 -7.18
CA ILE A 29 -5.82 8.18 -8.49
C ILE A 29 -6.55 9.53 -8.39
N PRO A 30 -7.59 9.71 -7.54
CA PRO A 30 -8.32 10.98 -7.45
C PRO A 30 -7.41 12.20 -7.18
N PRO A 31 -6.54 12.20 -6.13
CA PRO A 31 -5.70 13.36 -5.87
C PRO A 31 -4.66 13.59 -6.96
N LEU A 32 -4.25 12.54 -7.67
CA LEU A 32 -3.30 12.61 -8.76
C LEU A 32 -3.89 13.28 -10.01
N ILE A 33 -5.10 12.88 -10.45
CA ILE A 33 -5.81 13.54 -11.56
C ILE A 33 -6.12 14.99 -11.19
N GLN A 34 -6.58 15.26 -9.96
CA GLN A 34 -6.84 16.63 -9.51
C GLN A 34 -5.59 17.53 -9.47
N THR A 35 -4.39 16.95 -9.40
CA THR A 35 -3.13 17.73 -9.32
C THR A 35 -2.49 17.91 -10.68
N ALA A 36 -2.43 16.85 -11.50
CA ALA A 36 -1.73 16.83 -12.77
C ALA A 36 -2.67 16.81 -14.00
N GLY A 37 -3.98 16.77 -13.78
CA GLY A 37 -4.99 16.77 -14.83
C GLY A 37 -4.82 15.62 -15.80
N ARG A 38 -4.90 15.92 -17.09
CA ARG A 38 -4.72 14.98 -18.19
C ARG A 38 -3.37 14.27 -18.15
N ASP A 39 -2.29 14.95 -17.79
CA ASP A 39 -0.93 14.40 -17.84
C ASP A 39 -0.56 13.58 -16.59
N SER A 40 -1.53 13.35 -15.69
CA SER A 40 -1.35 12.60 -14.45
C SER A 40 -0.83 11.18 -14.65
N TRP A 41 -1.15 10.52 -15.76
CA TRP A 41 -0.65 9.20 -16.11
C TRP A 41 0.88 9.12 -16.30
N MET A 42 1.54 10.25 -16.58
CA MET A 42 2.99 10.32 -16.69
C MET A 42 3.67 10.25 -15.31
N THR A 43 2.97 10.66 -14.25
CA THR A 43 3.54 10.75 -12.91
C THR A 43 3.98 9.37 -12.36
N PRO A 44 3.18 8.28 -12.42
CA PRO A 44 3.64 6.97 -11.99
C PRO A 44 4.80 6.40 -12.84
N ILE A 45 4.97 6.85 -14.09
CA ILE A 45 6.12 6.47 -14.94
C ILE A 45 7.41 7.11 -14.42
N ILE A 46 7.35 8.39 -14.03
CA ILE A 46 8.49 9.06 -13.38
C ILE A 46 8.85 8.32 -12.08
N ILE A 47 7.84 8.00 -11.26
CA ILE A 47 8.06 7.27 -10.01
C ILE A 47 8.58 5.85 -10.25
N LEU A 48 8.16 5.15 -11.30
CA LEU A 48 8.74 3.87 -11.71
C LEU A 48 10.26 3.98 -11.89
N ALA A 49 10.72 4.96 -12.66
CA ALA A 49 12.16 5.17 -12.89
C ALA A 49 12.91 5.49 -11.59
N VAL A 50 12.39 6.42 -10.78
CA VAL A 50 12.99 6.78 -9.48
C VAL A 50 13.02 5.59 -8.52
N ALA A 51 11.97 4.79 -8.48
CA ALA A 51 11.85 3.63 -7.62
C ALA A 51 12.84 2.52 -7.98
N LEU A 52 13.09 2.29 -9.28
CA LEU A 52 14.10 1.34 -9.75
C LEU A 52 15.52 1.76 -9.34
N LEU A 53 15.79 3.06 -9.23
CA LEU A 53 17.04 3.62 -8.70
C LEU A 53 17.11 3.59 -7.17
N TRP A 54 15.97 3.61 -6.49
CA TRP A 54 15.88 3.47 -5.03
C TRP A 54 15.95 2.00 -4.56
N ALA A 55 15.47 1.03 -5.35
CA ALA A 55 15.49 -0.39 -4.99
C ALA A 55 16.86 -0.96 -4.57
N PRO A 56 18.01 -0.56 -5.16
CA PRO A 56 19.34 -0.95 -4.69
C PRO A 56 19.61 -0.55 -3.23
N LEU A 57 19.07 0.58 -2.75
CA LEU A 57 19.18 1.00 -1.35
C LEU A 57 18.50 -0.01 -0.42
N LEU A 58 17.25 -0.39 -0.73
CA LEU A 58 16.54 -1.41 0.03
C LEU A 58 17.29 -2.74 0.02
N LEU A 59 17.82 -3.14 -1.14
CA LEU A 59 18.59 -4.37 -1.26
C LEU A 59 19.89 -4.32 -0.44
N TYR A 60 20.56 -3.17 -0.38
CA TYR A 60 21.74 -2.95 0.43
C TYR A 60 21.43 -3.08 1.92
N ILE A 61 20.36 -2.43 2.38
CA ILE A 61 19.87 -2.54 3.77
C ILE A 61 19.55 -4.00 4.09
N HIS A 62 18.79 -4.67 3.23
CA HIS A 62 18.44 -6.08 3.41
C HIS A 62 19.69 -6.95 3.56
N LYS A 63 20.64 -6.90 2.61
CA LYS A 63 21.85 -7.74 2.65
C LYS A 63 22.71 -7.57 3.90
N LYS A 64 22.67 -6.39 4.54
CA LYS A 64 23.48 -6.08 5.72
C LYS A 64 22.75 -6.29 7.04
N THR A 65 21.42 -6.29 7.01
CA THR A 65 20.57 -6.47 8.20
C THR A 65 19.93 -7.85 8.26
N GLN A 66 19.94 -8.59 7.15
CA GLN A 66 19.44 -9.95 7.07
C GLN A 66 20.39 -10.89 7.82
N ASP A 67 20.07 -11.10 9.09
CA ASP A 67 20.48 -12.26 9.85
C ASP A 67 19.22 -13.10 10.08
N GLN A 68 19.28 -14.40 9.81
CA GLN A 68 18.12 -15.30 9.77
C GLN A 68 17.37 -15.38 11.11
N ASN A 69 17.97 -14.90 12.20
CA ASN A 69 17.40 -14.95 13.55
C ASN A 69 17.19 -13.58 14.22
N GLN A 70 17.44 -12.45 13.56
CA GLN A 70 17.30 -11.13 14.18
C GLN A 70 16.34 -10.22 13.39
N SER A 71 15.37 -9.62 14.08
CA SER A 71 14.52 -8.59 13.48
C SER A 71 15.30 -7.29 13.29
N LEU A 72 14.82 -6.43 12.38
CA LEU A 72 15.42 -5.11 12.13
C LEU A 72 15.62 -4.31 13.43
N PHE A 73 14.68 -4.43 14.37
CA PHE A 73 14.76 -3.81 15.69
C PHE A 73 16.01 -4.22 16.48
N LEU A 74 16.32 -5.53 16.55
CA LEU A 74 17.50 -6.02 17.28
C LEU A 74 18.79 -5.57 16.61
N TRP A 75 18.80 -5.59 15.28
CA TRP A 75 19.93 -5.09 14.50
C TRP A 75 20.18 -3.61 14.76
N LEU A 76 19.14 -2.76 14.71
CA LEU A 76 19.26 -1.32 15.01
C LEU A 76 19.75 -1.10 16.45
N ARG A 77 19.15 -1.80 17.43
CA ARG A 77 19.50 -1.64 18.84
C ARG A 77 20.98 -1.94 19.12
N SER A 78 21.55 -2.92 18.43
CA SER A 78 22.96 -3.30 18.59
C SER A 78 23.94 -2.36 17.86
N HIS A 79 23.53 -1.70 16.78
CA HIS A 79 24.43 -0.89 15.94
C HIS A 79 24.37 0.60 16.21
N ILE A 80 23.17 1.15 16.43
CA ILE A 80 22.94 2.59 16.64
C ILE A 80 22.48 2.91 18.07
N GLY A 81 22.22 1.89 18.90
CA GLY A 81 21.87 2.05 20.31
C GLY A 81 20.36 2.11 20.57
N LYS A 82 20.00 2.14 21.87
CA LYS A 82 18.61 1.99 22.35
C LYS A 82 17.72 3.15 21.89
N ILE A 83 18.08 4.39 22.21
CA ILE A 83 17.24 5.58 21.98
C ILE A 83 16.84 5.74 20.50
N PRO A 84 17.78 5.81 19.52
CA PRO A 84 17.39 6.03 18.13
C PRO A 84 16.59 4.85 17.55
N THR A 85 16.84 3.62 18.03
CA THR A 85 16.04 2.45 17.63
C THR A 85 14.58 2.60 18.05
N TYR A 86 14.32 3.03 19.29
CA TYR A 86 12.94 3.27 19.75
C TYR A 86 12.28 4.42 18.98
N ILE A 87 13.00 5.50 18.67
CA ILE A 87 12.46 6.62 17.87
C ILE A 87 12.02 6.12 16.48
N ILE A 88 12.92 5.44 15.74
CA ILE A 88 12.62 4.92 14.41
C ILE A 88 11.45 3.92 14.46
N SER A 89 11.46 3.02 15.45
CA SER A 89 10.39 2.02 15.60
C SER A 89 9.05 2.65 15.95
N THR A 90 9.02 3.69 16.81
CA THR A 90 7.79 4.41 17.12
C THR A 90 7.25 5.16 15.89
N LEU A 91 8.12 5.75 15.07
CA LEU A 91 7.68 6.39 13.81
C LEU A 91 7.07 5.36 12.84
N ILE A 92 7.70 4.19 12.69
CA ILE A 92 7.13 3.09 11.88
C ILE A 92 5.79 2.62 12.46
N LEU A 93 5.69 2.51 13.79
CA LEU A 93 4.46 2.11 14.48
C LEU A 93 3.32 3.09 14.17
N LEU A 94 3.56 4.39 14.36
CA LEU A 94 2.56 5.44 14.11
C LEU A 94 2.12 5.43 12.66
N GLU A 95 3.04 5.29 11.71
CA GLU A 95 2.71 5.22 10.29
C GLU A 95 1.87 3.97 9.97
N CYS A 96 2.22 2.81 10.52
CA CYS A 96 1.42 1.59 10.35
C CYS A 96 0.02 1.74 10.95
N MET A 97 -0.12 2.41 12.09
CA MET A 97 -1.42 2.71 12.71
C MET A 97 -2.26 3.65 11.84
N SER A 98 -1.64 4.68 11.26
CA SER A 98 -2.29 5.57 10.29
C SER A 98 -2.77 4.78 9.08
N ILE A 99 -1.93 3.91 8.51
CA ILE A 99 -2.31 3.07 7.36
C ILE A 99 -3.51 2.18 7.66
N VAL A 100 -3.57 1.55 8.85
CA VAL A 100 -4.73 0.74 9.26
C VAL A 100 -5.99 1.60 9.36
N SER A 101 -5.90 2.76 10.00
CA SER A 101 -7.04 3.66 10.19
C SER A 101 -7.57 4.24 8.87
N PHE A 102 -6.69 4.71 7.98
CA PHE A 102 -7.07 5.25 6.68
C PHE A 102 -7.65 4.18 5.76
N ALA A 103 -7.04 2.98 5.71
CA ALA A 103 -7.56 1.88 4.90
C ALA A 103 -8.95 1.43 5.38
N LEU A 104 -9.15 1.35 6.71
CA LEU A 104 -10.46 1.03 7.28
C LEU A 104 -11.48 2.12 6.93
N ASN A 105 -11.18 3.39 7.20
CA ASN A 105 -12.10 4.50 6.96
C ASN A 105 -12.50 4.61 5.48
N ASP A 106 -11.53 4.65 4.56
CA ASP A 106 -11.82 4.80 3.13
C ASP A 106 -12.68 3.65 2.60
N THR A 107 -12.40 2.41 3.03
CA THR A 107 -13.21 1.24 2.61
C THR A 107 -14.65 1.36 3.10
N ILE A 108 -14.87 1.84 4.33
CA ILE A 108 -16.22 2.01 4.89
C ILE A 108 -16.97 3.15 4.20
N VAL A 109 -16.29 4.29 3.98
CA VAL A 109 -16.86 5.44 3.26
C VAL A 109 -17.24 5.04 1.85
N TRP A 110 -16.35 4.39 1.11
CA TRP A 110 -16.66 3.89 -0.21
C TRP A 110 -17.82 2.90 -0.20
N THR A 111 -17.80 1.89 0.68
CA THR A 111 -18.86 0.88 0.73
C THR A 111 -20.22 1.52 1.00
N SER A 112 -20.27 2.51 1.89
CA SER A 112 -21.49 3.25 2.22
C SER A 112 -21.97 4.11 1.05
N ILE A 113 -21.08 4.77 0.32
CA ILE A 113 -21.47 5.63 -0.81
C ILE A 113 -21.89 4.81 -2.03
N SER A 114 -21.19 3.70 -2.31
CA SER A 114 -21.36 2.94 -3.55
C SER A 114 -22.41 1.82 -3.47
N TYR A 115 -22.58 1.16 -2.32
CA TYR A 115 -23.36 -0.10 -2.26
C TYR A 115 -24.34 -0.21 -1.11
N LEU A 116 -23.96 0.25 0.08
CA LEU A 116 -24.74 0.06 1.29
C LEU A 116 -25.07 1.39 1.98
N PRO A 117 -25.73 2.34 1.29
CA PRO A 117 -26.00 3.68 1.81
C PRO A 117 -26.96 3.66 3.00
N SER A 118 -27.85 2.67 3.07
CA SER A 118 -28.79 2.52 4.19
C SER A 118 -28.22 1.73 5.37
N THR A 119 -27.01 1.16 5.25
CA THR A 119 -26.39 0.38 6.33
C THR A 119 -25.56 1.29 7.23
N PRO A 120 -25.77 1.29 8.56
CA PRO A 120 -24.95 2.11 9.45
C PRO A 120 -23.47 1.73 9.39
N ASN A 121 -22.60 2.73 9.22
CA ASN A 121 -21.14 2.55 9.10
C ASN A 121 -20.52 1.74 10.25
N TYR A 122 -21.11 1.81 11.44
CA TYR A 122 -20.67 1.01 12.60
C TYR A 122 -20.66 -0.50 12.29
N PHE A 123 -21.72 -1.04 11.68
CA PHE A 123 -21.81 -2.47 11.38
C PHE A 123 -20.73 -2.90 10.37
N LEU A 124 -20.59 -2.12 9.29
CA LEU A 124 -19.57 -2.36 8.26
C LEU A 124 -18.16 -2.32 8.87
N THR A 125 -17.90 -1.32 9.73
CA THR A 125 -16.61 -1.12 10.39
C THR A 125 -16.27 -2.30 11.29
N VAL A 126 -17.20 -2.72 12.15
CA VAL A 126 -16.97 -3.84 13.08
C VAL A 126 -16.72 -5.14 12.32
N ILE A 127 -17.46 -5.42 11.24
CA ILE A 127 -17.28 -6.65 10.44
C ILE A 127 -15.89 -6.66 9.77
N LEU A 128 -15.51 -5.58 9.09
CA LEU A 128 -14.22 -5.51 8.40
C LEU A 128 -13.06 -5.51 9.42
N ALA A 129 -13.19 -4.79 10.52
CA ALA A 129 -12.18 -4.72 11.58
C ALA A 129 -11.97 -6.09 12.24
N THR A 130 -13.04 -6.77 12.63
CA THR A 130 -12.96 -8.07 13.33
C THR A 130 -12.43 -9.18 12.43
N THR A 131 -12.89 -9.26 11.18
CA THR A 131 -12.37 -10.25 10.22
C THR A 131 -10.89 -10.00 9.91
N SER A 132 -10.49 -8.74 9.65
CA SER A 132 -9.08 -8.38 9.40
C SER A 132 -8.18 -8.67 10.60
N PHE A 133 -8.67 -8.37 11.81
CA PHE A 133 -7.97 -8.71 13.05
C PHE A 133 -7.83 -10.23 13.22
N TYR A 134 -8.90 -10.99 12.94
CA TYR A 134 -8.85 -12.45 13.00
C TYR A 134 -7.82 -13.05 12.05
N LEU A 135 -7.77 -12.60 10.79
CA LEU A 135 -6.74 -13.03 9.84
C LEU A 135 -5.33 -12.67 10.34
N ALA A 136 -5.16 -11.47 10.88
CA ALA A 136 -3.87 -11.05 11.43
C ALA A 136 -3.44 -11.93 12.61
N LEU A 137 -4.38 -12.35 13.48
CA LEU A 137 -4.10 -13.30 14.58
C LEU A 137 -3.65 -14.68 14.09
N LYS A 138 -4.17 -15.14 12.94
CA LYS A 138 -3.72 -16.38 12.29
C LYS A 138 -2.33 -16.27 11.66
N GLY A 139 -1.80 -15.05 11.56
CA GLY A 139 -0.42 -14.76 11.20
C GLY A 139 -0.11 -14.80 9.71
N LEU A 140 1.16 -14.50 9.40
CA LEU A 140 1.61 -14.18 8.03
C LEU A 140 1.45 -15.35 7.03
N ARG A 141 1.57 -16.60 7.48
CA ARG A 141 1.39 -17.77 6.60
C ARG A 141 -0.06 -17.91 6.15
N THR A 142 -1.01 -17.71 7.06
CA THR A 142 -2.45 -17.75 6.73
C THR A 142 -2.79 -16.60 5.79
N LEU A 143 -2.29 -15.39 6.08
CA LEU A 143 -2.44 -14.24 5.20
C LEU A 143 -1.88 -14.51 3.80
N ALA A 144 -0.72 -15.16 3.67
CA ALA A 144 -0.15 -15.54 2.38
C ALA A 144 -1.04 -16.51 1.58
N VAL A 145 -1.64 -17.51 2.23
CA VAL A 145 -2.54 -18.47 1.57
C VAL A 145 -3.82 -17.79 1.12
N VAL A 146 -4.43 -16.97 1.97
CA VAL A 146 -5.63 -16.22 1.60
C VAL A 146 -5.33 -15.26 0.45
N ASN A 147 -4.24 -14.48 0.55
CA ASN A 147 -3.82 -13.56 -0.50
C ASN A 147 -3.55 -14.25 -1.83
N PHE A 148 -2.97 -15.46 -1.82
CA PHE A 148 -2.73 -16.25 -3.03
C PHE A 148 -4.02 -16.56 -3.77
N VAL A 149 -5.11 -16.88 -3.07
CA VAL A 149 -6.42 -17.09 -3.70
C VAL A 149 -6.98 -15.77 -4.22
N LEU A 150 -6.92 -14.72 -3.41
CA LEU A 150 -7.53 -13.43 -3.75
C LEU A 150 -6.91 -12.78 -4.99
N ILE A 151 -5.58 -12.80 -5.10
CA ILE A 151 -4.86 -12.07 -6.16
C ILE A 151 -5.21 -12.53 -7.58
N PHE A 152 -5.51 -13.82 -7.80
CA PHE A 152 -5.85 -14.30 -9.14
C PHE A 152 -7.14 -13.68 -9.65
N ALA A 153 -8.18 -13.66 -8.82
CA ALA A 153 -9.43 -13.02 -9.17
C ALA A 153 -9.27 -11.50 -9.28
N ILE A 154 -8.46 -10.86 -8.42
CA ILE A 154 -8.16 -9.42 -8.53
C ILE A 154 -7.57 -9.09 -9.90
N VAL A 155 -6.57 -9.87 -10.35
CA VAL A 155 -5.90 -9.65 -11.64
C VAL A 155 -6.84 -9.95 -12.79
N ALA A 156 -7.58 -11.08 -12.74
CA ALA A 156 -8.54 -11.46 -13.77
C ALA A 156 -9.61 -10.38 -13.97
N PHE A 157 -10.19 -9.89 -12.88
CA PHE A 157 -11.22 -8.85 -12.92
C PHE A 157 -10.66 -7.51 -13.39
N GLY A 158 -9.42 -7.16 -13.05
CA GLY A 158 -8.76 -5.95 -13.56
C GLY A 158 -8.56 -5.97 -15.09
N PHE A 159 -8.18 -7.12 -15.67
CA PHE A 159 -8.13 -7.24 -17.12
C PHE A 159 -9.52 -7.27 -17.74
N PHE A 160 -10.48 -7.93 -17.09
CA PHE A 160 -11.85 -8.02 -17.55
C PHE A 160 -12.50 -6.63 -17.73
N VAL A 161 -12.44 -5.75 -16.73
CA VAL A 161 -12.99 -4.37 -16.83
C VAL A 161 -12.29 -3.60 -17.96
N SER A 162 -10.95 -3.67 -18.02
CA SER A 162 -10.17 -2.94 -19.02
C SER A 162 -10.47 -3.39 -20.46
N ILE A 163 -10.69 -4.69 -20.68
CA ILE A 163 -11.04 -5.24 -22.01
C ILE A 163 -12.49 -4.91 -22.35
N SER A 164 -13.42 -5.06 -21.40
CA SER A 164 -14.84 -4.79 -21.62
C SER A 164 -15.10 -3.33 -22.01
N ASN A 165 -14.31 -2.40 -21.46
CA ASN A 165 -14.44 -0.98 -21.76
C ASN A 165 -13.70 -0.53 -23.04
N LEU A 166 -13.07 -1.42 -23.81
CA LEU A 166 -12.32 -1.03 -25.02
C LEU A 166 -13.15 -0.18 -26.00
N GLN A 167 -14.45 -0.45 -26.10
CA GLN A 167 -15.39 0.26 -26.96
C GLN A 167 -15.64 1.73 -26.56
N VAL A 168 -15.45 2.09 -25.28
CA VAL A 168 -15.66 3.46 -24.76
C VAL A 168 -14.35 4.23 -24.56
N LYS A 169 -13.19 3.59 -24.77
CA LYS A 169 -11.87 4.21 -24.58
C LYS A 169 -11.51 5.13 -25.74
N ASN A 170 -11.46 6.43 -25.47
CA ASN A 170 -10.94 7.41 -26.42
C ASN A 170 -9.53 7.90 -26.04
N TYR A 171 -8.51 7.29 -26.65
CA TYR A 171 -7.11 7.65 -26.41
C TYR A 171 -6.73 9.07 -26.83
N SER A 172 -7.53 9.74 -27.69
CA SER A 172 -7.27 11.15 -28.03
C SER A 172 -7.38 12.08 -26.83
N LEU A 173 -8.08 11.66 -25.77
CA LEU A 173 -8.25 12.41 -24.52
C LEU A 173 -6.95 12.52 -23.71
N LEU A 174 -5.91 11.73 -24.03
CA LEU A 174 -4.56 11.88 -23.48
C LEU A 174 -3.78 13.04 -24.12
N MET A 175 -4.26 13.59 -25.23
CA MET A 175 -3.63 14.68 -25.96
C MET A 175 -4.38 16.01 -25.79
N PRO A 176 -3.70 17.16 -25.98
CA PRO A 176 -2.25 17.32 -26.13
C PRO A 176 -1.51 17.01 -24.82
N PHE A 177 -0.27 16.53 -24.96
CA PHE A 177 0.62 16.26 -23.83
C PHE A 177 1.19 17.55 -23.25
N LEU A 178 1.25 17.62 -21.92
CA LEU A 178 1.90 18.69 -21.16
C LEU A 178 1.35 20.10 -21.49
N GLU A 179 0.04 20.21 -21.70
CA GLU A 179 -0.63 21.50 -21.95
C GLU A 179 -0.33 22.53 -20.83
N ASN A 180 -0.23 22.05 -19.59
CA ASN A 180 0.09 22.86 -18.41
C ASN A 180 1.57 22.75 -17.99
N GLY A 181 2.43 22.26 -18.88
CA GLY A 181 3.85 21.98 -18.63
C GLY A 181 4.10 20.79 -17.70
N ILE A 182 5.38 20.53 -17.39
CA ILE A 182 5.80 19.37 -16.59
C ILE A 182 5.59 19.57 -15.08
N ARG A 183 5.40 20.81 -14.62
CA ARG A 183 5.35 21.14 -13.18
C ARG A 183 4.20 20.45 -12.43
N PRO A 184 2.95 20.39 -12.95
CA PRO A 184 1.86 19.64 -12.31
C PRO A 184 2.16 18.13 -12.21
N VAL A 185 2.75 17.56 -13.26
CA VAL A 185 3.16 16.14 -13.30
C VAL A 185 4.18 15.84 -12.20
N LEU A 186 5.19 16.69 -12.04
CA LEU A 186 6.20 16.56 -10.98
C LEU A 186 5.60 16.76 -9.58
N LYS A 187 4.71 17.74 -9.39
CA LYS A 187 3.99 17.92 -8.12
C LYS A 187 3.17 16.68 -7.74
N GLY A 188 2.57 16.02 -8.73
CA GLY A 188 1.80 14.79 -8.53
C GLY A 188 2.64 13.61 -8.04
N THR A 189 3.97 13.61 -8.22
CA THR A 189 4.84 12.44 -7.94
C THR A 189 4.77 11.95 -6.51
N VAL A 190 4.43 12.83 -5.56
CA VAL A 190 4.26 12.49 -4.16
C VAL A 190 3.19 11.41 -3.92
N TYR A 191 2.11 11.38 -4.72
CA TYR A 191 1.03 10.41 -4.51
C TYR A 191 1.42 8.98 -4.88
N PRO A 192 1.89 8.65 -6.10
CA PRO A 192 2.36 7.30 -6.40
C PRO A 192 3.62 6.94 -5.61
N ALA A 193 4.49 7.91 -5.27
CA ALA A 193 5.62 7.66 -4.37
C ALA A 193 5.15 7.12 -3.01
N SER A 194 4.05 7.66 -2.47
CA SER A 194 3.48 7.22 -1.18
C SER A 194 3.12 5.74 -1.13
N GLY A 195 2.76 5.13 -2.27
CA GLY A 195 2.54 3.69 -2.36
C GLY A 195 3.86 2.94 -2.50
N ILE A 196 4.73 3.35 -3.42
CA ILE A 196 5.97 2.65 -3.71
C ILE A 196 6.92 2.58 -2.50
N VAL A 197 6.99 3.62 -1.66
CA VAL A 197 7.84 3.61 -0.46
C VAL A 197 7.41 2.56 0.57
N GLU A 198 6.16 2.09 0.52
CA GLU A 198 5.69 1.00 1.39
C GLU A 198 6.42 -0.32 1.10
N MET A 199 7.17 -0.43 0.00
CA MET A 199 8.12 -1.54 -0.24
C MET A 199 9.15 -1.74 0.88
N VAL A 200 9.29 -0.80 1.81
CA VAL A 200 10.00 -0.99 3.09
C VAL A 200 9.46 -2.19 3.89
N ILE A 201 8.24 -2.67 3.65
CA ILE A 201 7.72 -3.92 4.25
C ILE A 201 8.64 -5.13 4.02
N PHE A 202 9.36 -5.19 2.91
CA PHE A 202 10.33 -6.26 2.62
C PHE A 202 11.50 -6.28 3.61
N ILE A 203 11.84 -5.12 4.18
CA ILE A 203 12.85 -4.99 5.23
C ILE A 203 12.22 -5.27 6.59
N LEU A 204 11.02 -4.73 6.87
CA LEU A 204 10.34 -4.90 8.17
C LEU A 204 10.00 -6.36 8.47
N LEU A 205 9.66 -7.15 7.45
CA LEU A 205 9.31 -8.56 7.58
C LEU A 205 10.42 -9.52 7.12
N GLN A 206 11.66 -9.04 6.93
CA GLN A 206 12.74 -9.86 6.37
C GLN A 206 13.03 -11.13 7.19
N HIS A 207 12.87 -11.10 8.52
CA HIS A 207 13.05 -12.26 9.41
C HIS A 207 11.95 -13.32 9.26
N LYS A 208 10.89 -13.03 8.50
CA LYS A 208 9.81 -13.97 8.19
C LYS A 208 9.90 -14.56 6.78
N VAL A 209 10.95 -14.23 6.01
CA VAL A 209 11.12 -14.69 4.63
C VAL A 209 12.25 -15.72 4.55
N LYS A 210 11.97 -16.88 3.94
CA LYS A 210 12.92 -18.01 3.89
C LYS A 210 14.18 -17.76 3.03
N LYS A 211 14.03 -17.01 1.94
CA LYS A 211 15.09 -16.77 0.95
C LYS A 211 15.45 -15.28 0.92
N PRO A 212 16.73 -14.93 0.70
CA PRO A 212 17.15 -13.54 0.62
C PRO A 212 16.45 -12.82 -0.54
N LEU A 213 16.13 -11.55 -0.31
CA LEU A 213 15.64 -10.63 -1.32
C LEU A 213 16.72 -10.42 -2.40
N LYS A 214 16.27 -10.32 -3.65
CA LYS A 214 17.09 -10.05 -4.84
C LYS A 214 16.49 -8.85 -5.56
N TYR A 215 17.31 -8.12 -6.32
CA TYR A 215 16.85 -6.96 -7.08
C TYR A 215 15.63 -7.27 -7.94
N LYS A 216 15.62 -8.40 -8.66
CA LYS A 216 14.49 -8.83 -9.49
C LYS A 216 13.15 -8.92 -8.76
N HIS A 217 13.16 -9.22 -7.46
CA HIS A 217 11.92 -9.27 -6.67
C HIS A 217 11.39 -7.85 -6.44
N LEU A 218 12.26 -6.90 -6.05
CA LEU A 218 11.87 -5.50 -5.90
C LEU A 218 11.47 -4.88 -7.25
N ALA A 219 12.27 -5.07 -8.29
CA ALA A 219 12.01 -4.53 -9.62
C ALA A 219 10.66 -4.99 -10.18
N TRP A 220 10.33 -6.30 -10.06
CA TRP A 220 9.02 -6.78 -10.50
C TRP A 220 7.86 -6.18 -9.73
N ASN A 221 7.96 -6.06 -8.40
CA ASN A 221 6.91 -5.42 -7.62
C ASN A 221 6.75 -3.95 -8.01
N ILE A 222 7.84 -3.21 -8.21
CA ILE A 222 7.81 -1.82 -8.64
C ILE A 222 7.13 -1.67 -10.00
N VAL A 223 7.54 -2.47 -10.99
CA VAL A 223 6.93 -2.44 -12.34
C VAL A 223 5.44 -2.76 -12.28
N LEU A 224 5.05 -3.81 -11.55
CA LEU A 224 3.65 -4.23 -11.45
C LEU A 224 2.80 -3.21 -10.69
N LEU A 225 3.28 -2.66 -9.58
CA LEU A 225 2.58 -1.62 -8.81
C LEU A 225 2.42 -0.32 -9.62
N SER A 226 3.47 0.10 -10.33
CA SER A 226 3.37 1.25 -11.23
C SER A 226 2.40 0.99 -12.37
N SER A 227 2.39 -0.21 -12.95
CA SER A 227 1.44 -0.58 -14.01
C SER A 227 -0.01 -0.58 -13.51
N LEU A 228 -0.24 -1.07 -12.29
CA LEU A 228 -1.54 -1.03 -11.62
C LEU A 228 -2.03 0.39 -11.31
N ALA A 229 -1.12 1.36 -11.15
CA ALA A 229 -1.49 2.77 -11.04
C ALA A 229 -1.75 3.38 -12.43
N ILE A 230 -0.91 3.09 -13.42
CA ILE A 230 -1.00 3.67 -14.78
C ILE A 230 -2.29 3.23 -15.48
N GLY A 231 -2.63 1.94 -15.44
CA GLY A 231 -3.74 1.36 -16.19
C GLY A 231 -5.08 2.03 -15.91
N PRO A 232 -5.62 1.96 -14.67
CA PRO A 232 -6.86 2.61 -14.30
C PRO A 232 -6.76 4.14 -14.35
N LEU A 233 -5.61 4.73 -14.03
CA LEU A 233 -5.45 6.18 -14.16
C LEU A 233 -5.62 6.67 -15.61
N MET A 234 -5.04 5.95 -16.57
CA MET A 234 -5.28 6.21 -17.98
C MET A 234 -6.73 5.89 -18.36
N GLY A 235 -7.27 4.75 -17.89
CA GLY A 235 -8.67 4.33 -18.04
C GLY A 235 -9.64 5.46 -17.70
N ALA A 236 -9.58 5.96 -16.47
CA ALA A 236 -10.37 7.09 -16.02
C ALA A 236 -10.29 8.31 -16.96
N ILE A 237 -9.11 8.67 -17.47
CA ILE A 237 -8.94 9.83 -18.35
C ILE A 237 -9.52 9.57 -19.75
N ILE A 238 -9.32 8.39 -20.31
CA ILE A 238 -9.76 8.06 -21.68
C ILE A 238 -11.21 7.60 -21.77
N GLU A 239 -11.81 7.21 -20.64
CA GLU A 239 -13.22 6.81 -20.56
C GLU A 239 -14.11 8.00 -20.17
N PHE A 240 -13.70 8.82 -19.19
CA PHE A 240 -14.51 9.96 -18.70
C PHE A 240 -14.03 11.33 -19.17
N GLY A 241 -12.80 11.44 -19.68
CA GLY A 241 -12.14 12.72 -19.93
C GLY A 241 -11.52 13.35 -18.67
N PRO A 242 -10.48 14.19 -18.81
CA PRO A 242 -9.67 14.66 -17.68
C PRO A 242 -10.43 15.56 -16.69
N LYS A 243 -11.49 16.25 -17.13
CA LYS A 243 -12.29 17.14 -16.27
C LYS A 243 -13.26 16.35 -15.39
N GLU A 244 -14.02 15.43 -15.98
CA GLU A 244 -14.97 14.61 -15.21
C GLU A 244 -14.23 13.59 -14.35
N ALA A 245 -13.17 12.95 -14.87
CA ALA A 245 -12.34 12.05 -14.07
C ALA A 245 -11.77 12.72 -12.79
N ALA A 246 -11.48 14.03 -12.82
CA ALA A 246 -10.99 14.77 -11.65
C ALA A 246 -12.07 15.03 -10.58
N ARG A 247 -13.35 14.96 -10.97
CA ARG A 247 -14.51 15.20 -10.09
C ARG A 247 -15.00 13.92 -9.40
N LEU A 248 -14.74 12.76 -9.99
CA LEU A 248 -15.12 11.47 -9.42
C LEU A 248 -14.36 11.23 -8.10
N ARG A 249 -15.08 10.82 -7.05
CA ARG A 249 -14.46 10.45 -5.76
C ARG A 249 -13.61 9.19 -5.89
N TYR A 250 -14.04 8.28 -6.76
CA TYR A 250 -13.43 6.98 -6.99
C TYR A 250 -13.39 6.63 -8.50
N PRO A 251 -12.53 7.27 -9.32
CA PRO A 251 -12.55 7.10 -10.77
C PRO A 251 -12.44 5.64 -11.23
N ALA A 252 -11.54 4.86 -10.60
CA ALA A 252 -11.36 3.44 -10.93
C ALA A 252 -12.58 2.55 -10.59
N PHE A 253 -13.42 3.00 -9.66
CA PHE A 253 -14.70 2.36 -9.38
C PHE A 253 -15.70 2.62 -10.51
N GLU A 254 -15.79 3.87 -10.96
CA GLU A 254 -16.74 4.29 -11.98
C GLU A 254 -16.49 3.60 -13.32
N GLU A 255 -15.23 3.22 -13.63
CA GLU A 255 -14.89 2.39 -14.80
C GLU A 255 -15.70 1.08 -14.83
N TRP A 256 -16.01 0.51 -13.67
CA TRP A 256 -16.86 -0.69 -13.59
C TRP A 256 -18.32 -0.42 -13.96
N GLY A 257 -18.82 0.79 -13.72
CA GLY A 257 -20.16 1.22 -14.13
C GLY A 257 -20.34 1.26 -15.65
N LEU A 258 -19.25 1.36 -16.40
CA LEU A 258 -19.25 1.33 -17.87
C LEU A 258 -19.27 -0.09 -18.46
N VAL A 259 -19.06 -1.12 -17.65
CA VAL A 259 -18.97 -2.50 -18.13
C VAL A 259 -20.34 -2.99 -18.61
N GLN A 260 -20.44 -3.18 -19.92
CA GLN A 260 -21.63 -3.73 -20.58
C GLN A 260 -21.20 -4.83 -21.57
N LEU A 261 -21.59 -6.08 -21.29
CA LEU A 261 -21.28 -7.24 -22.15
C LEU A 261 -22.29 -7.42 -23.28
N SER A 262 -23.55 -7.04 -23.03
CA SER A 262 -24.64 -7.04 -24.02
C SER A 262 -25.73 -6.08 -23.56
N GLU A 263 -26.75 -5.87 -24.39
CA GLU A 263 -27.93 -5.05 -24.04
C GLU A 263 -28.63 -5.53 -22.76
N PHE A 264 -28.53 -6.81 -22.41
CA PHE A 264 -29.18 -7.41 -21.24
C PHE A 264 -28.25 -7.66 -20.05
N ILE A 265 -26.93 -7.59 -20.26
CA ILE A 265 -25.92 -7.82 -19.21
C ILE A 265 -25.09 -6.53 -19.05
N GLY A 266 -25.62 -5.63 -18.24
CA GLY A 266 -24.91 -4.47 -17.65
C GLY A 266 -24.98 -4.56 -16.12
N HIS A 267 -24.15 -3.79 -15.41
CA HIS A 267 -24.03 -3.80 -13.92
C HIS A 267 -23.19 -4.97 -13.36
N LEU A 268 -21.97 -5.10 -13.88
CA LEU A 268 -20.94 -6.00 -13.31
C LEU A 268 -20.05 -5.29 -12.28
N ASP A 269 -20.46 -4.12 -11.82
CA ASP A 269 -19.74 -3.30 -10.86
C ASP A 269 -19.57 -3.97 -9.50
N PHE A 270 -20.49 -4.87 -9.11
CA PHE A 270 -20.35 -5.70 -7.91
C PHE A 270 -19.04 -6.53 -7.88
N LEU A 271 -18.41 -6.80 -9.02
CA LEU A 271 -17.11 -7.48 -9.07
C LEU A 271 -15.98 -6.61 -8.50
N SER A 272 -16.14 -5.28 -8.52
CA SER A 272 -15.21 -4.34 -7.87
C SER A 272 -15.23 -4.48 -6.34
N ILE A 273 -16.37 -4.88 -5.74
CA ILE A 273 -16.51 -5.20 -4.30
C ILE A 273 -15.48 -6.22 -3.89
N TYR A 274 -15.34 -7.29 -4.69
CA TYR A 274 -14.36 -8.32 -4.43
C TYR A 274 -12.95 -7.73 -4.41
N GLN A 275 -12.58 -6.89 -5.38
CA GLN A 275 -11.22 -6.35 -5.50
C GLN A 275 -10.87 -5.42 -4.34
N TRP A 276 -11.74 -4.48 -4.01
CA TRP A 276 -11.49 -3.47 -2.99
C TRP A 276 -11.53 -4.06 -1.59
N LEU A 277 -12.54 -4.88 -1.30
CA LEU A 277 -12.65 -5.51 0.02
C LEU A 277 -11.47 -6.46 0.26
N SER A 278 -11.05 -7.20 -0.76
CA SER A 278 -9.84 -8.04 -0.69
C SER A 278 -8.58 -7.22 -0.44
N GLY A 279 -8.41 -6.11 -1.16
CA GLY A 279 -7.28 -5.20 -1.02
C GLY A 279 -7.20 -4.61 0.40
N ALA A 280 -8.30 -4.04 0.88
CA ALA A 280 -8.42 -3.48 2.22
C ALA A 280 -8.20 -4.53 3.32
N PHE A 281 -8.83 -5.70 3.19
CA PHE A 281 -8.70 -6.81 4.14
C PHE A 281 -7.25 -7.27 4.28
N ILE A 282 -6.57 -7.55 3.17
CA ILE A 282 -5.15 -7.94 3.19
C ILE A 282 -4.27 -6.81 3.73
N ARG A 283 -4.52 -5.55 3.33
CA ARG A 283 -3.77 -4.38 3.78
C ARG A 283 -3.88 -4.21 5.30
N ILE A 284 -5.09 -4.17 5.85
CA ILE A 284 -5.32 -4.01 7.29
C ILE A 284 -4.65 -5.16 8.06
N SER A 285 -4.87 -6.41 7.64
CA SER A 285 -4.27 -7.56 8.31
C SER A 285 -2.73 -7.55 8.24
N LEU A 286 -2.14 -7.17 7.10
CA LEU A 286 -0.69 -7.08 6.94
C LEU A 286 -0.09 -6.06 7.91
N TYR A 287 -0.65 -4.86 7.97
CA TYR A 287 -0.10 -3.80 8.81
C TYR A 287 -0.30 -4.10 10.30
N LEU A 288 -1.39 -4.77 10.70
CA LEU A 288 -1.54 -5.32 12.06
C LEU A 288 -0.45 -6.35 12.39
N ILE A 289 -0.11 -7.24 11.44
CA ILE A 289 1.00 -8.20 11.62
C ILE A 289 2.34 -7.47 11.77
N ILE A 290 2.62 -6.47 10.93
CA ILE A 290 3.86 -5.67 11.01
C ILE A 290 3.98 -5.01 12.37
N ILE A 291 2.91 -4.37 12.86
CA ILE A 291 2.86 -3.75 14.19
C ILE A 291 3.21 -4.78 15.28
N SER A 292 2.68 -5.99 15.19
CA SER A 292 2.91 -7.07 16.15
C SER A 292 4.35 -7.62 16.15
N GLU A 293 5.10 -7.42 15.06
CA GLU A 293 6.47 -7.93 14.88
C GLU A 293 7.54 -6.84 15.06
N LEU A 294 7.14 -5.57 15.20
CA LEU A 294 8.05 -4.43 15.29
C LEU A 294 8.93 -4.48 16.55
N PHE A 295 8.37 -4.94 17.67
CA PHE A 295 9.05 -5.08 18.95
C PHE A 295 9.21 -6.56 19.32
N PRO A 296 10.37 -7.18 19.05
CA PRO A 296 10.55 -8.64 19.09
C PRO A 296 10.47 -9.25 20.49
N LEU A 297 10.76 -8.47 21.53
CA LEU A 297 10.83 -8.92 22.94
C LEU A 297 9.45 -9.14 23.59
N GLN A 298 8.36 -8.94 22.85
CA GLN A 298 7.01 -9.03 23.38
C GLN A 298 6.47 -10.47 23.39
N LYS A 299 5.80 -10.84 24.49
CA LYS A 299 5.05 -12.10 24.62
C LYS A 299 3.93 -12.15 23.56
N LYS A 300 3.54 -13.37 23.12
CA LYS A 300 2.45 -13.56 22.14
C LYS A 300 1.15 -12.83 22.57
N THR A 301 0.83 -12.86 23.86
CA THR A 301 -0.31 -12.15 24.45
C THR A 301 -0.21 -10.62 24.29
N THR A 302 0.96 -10.03 24.54
CA THR A 302 1.19 -8.59 24.36
C THR A 302 1.00 -8.16 22.91
N ARG A 303 1.52 -8.94 21.97
CA ARG A 303 1.37 -8.69 20.52
C ARG A 303 -0.12 -8.65 20.12
N LYS A 304 -0.91 -9.62 20.60
CA LYS A 304 -2.37 -9.66 20.40
C LYS A 304 -3.07 -8.41 20.94
N TYR A 305 -2.74 -7.98 22.16
CA TYR A 305 -3.37 -6.80 22.75
C TYR A 305 -2.99 -5.49 22.06
N ILE A 306 -1.76 -5.37 21.55
CA ILE A 306 -1.36 -4.20 20.74
C ILE A 306 -2.18 -4.15 19.46
N MET A 307 -2.27 -5.27 18.72
CA MET A 307 -3.08 -5.34 17.51
C MET A 307 -4.55 -5.01 17.81
N LEU A 308 -5.10 -5.54 18.92
CA LEU A 308 -6.46 -5.26 19.36
C LEU A 308 -6.65 -3.77 19.69
N GLY A 309 -5.71 -3.16 20.41
CA GLY A 309 -5.74 -1.75 20.74
C GLY A 309 -5.73 -0.87 19.50
N VAL A 310 -4.87 -1.17 18.52
CA VAL A 310 -4.79 -0.45 17.25
C VAL A 310 -6.11 -0.55 16.48
N ILE A 311 -6.62 -1.77 16.24
CA ILE A 311 -7.84 -1.93 15.44
C ILE A 311 -9.07 -1.35 16.15
N THR A 312 -9.12 -1.40 17.49
CA THR A 312 -10.19 -0.78 18.28
C THR A 312 -10.13 0.74 18.19
N LEU A 313 -8.94 1.33 18.33
CA LEU A 313 -8.74 2.77 18.15
C LEU A 313 -9.13 3.20 16.74
N SER A 314 -8.69 2.49 15.69
CA SER A 314 -9.09 2.75 14.31
C SER A 314 -10.62 2.66 14.14
N THR A 315 -11.26 1.66 14.73
CA THR A 315 -12.73 1.50 14.70
C THR A 315 -13.43 2.68 15.36
N ILE A 316 -12.97 3.11 16.53
CA ILE A 316 -13.51 4.29 17.24
C ILE A 316 -13.37 5.54 16.37
N LEU A 317 -12.19 5.78 15.78
CA LEU A 317 -11.95 6.94 14.91
C LEU A 317 -12.88 6.96 13.69
N VAL A 318 -13.14 5.81 13.09
CA VAL A 318 -14.11 5.69 11.97
C VAL A 318 -15.53 5.97 12.44
N CYS A 319 -15.93 5.44 13.61
CA CYS A 319 -17.28 5.61 14.14
C CYS A 319 -17.57 7.03 14.65
N ILE A 320 -16.57 7.77 15.14
CA ILE A 320 -16.71 9.19 15.50
C ILE A 320 -17.04 10.04 14.26
N GLY A 321 -16.63 9.58 13.06
CA GLY A 321 -17.12 10.09 11.78
C GLY A 321 -16.67 11.51 11.46
N ALA A 322 -15.49 11.65 10.84
CA ALA A 322 -15.22 12.86 10.05
C ALA A 322 -16.08 12.84 8.78
N SER A 323 -16.52 14.00 8.28
CA SER A 323 -17.18 14.05 6.97
C SER A 323 -16.22 13.55 5.88
N ASP A 324 -16.73 12.85 4.86
CA ASP A 324 -15.89 12.34 3.75
C ASP A 324 -15.05 13.46 3.13
N THR A 325 -15.61 14.66 2.99
CA THR A 325 -14.90 15.84 2.47
C THR A 325 -13.68 16.24 3.30
N ILE A 326 -13.74 16.12 4.63
CA ILE A 326 -12.61 16.42 5.52
C ILE A 326 -11.60 15.27 5.45
N PHE A 327 -12.09 14.03 5.50
CA PHE A 327 -11.26 12.84 5.43
C PHE A 327 -10.44 12.79 4.13
N TYR A 328 -11.08 13.03 2.99
CA TYR A 328 -10.41 13.09 1.69
C TYR A 328 -9.34 14.20 1.63
N LYS A 329 -9.60 15.37 2.26
CA LYS A 329 -8.59 16.43 2.36
C LYS A 329 -7.39 15.98 3.19
N TRP A 330 -7.61 15.31 4.32
CA TRP A 330 -6.53 14.74 5.13
C TRP A 330 -5.77 13.66 4.37
N GLU A 331 -6.48 12.80 3.63
CA GLU A 331 -5.86 11.79 2.78
C GLU A 331 -4.91 12.42 1.76
N LYS A 332 -5.43 13.37 0.97
CA LYS A 332 -4.70 14.05 -0.11
C LYS A 332 -3.54 14.90 0.39
N ILE A 333 -3.77 15.75 1.40
CA ILE A 333 -2.81 16.80 1.78
C ILE A 333 -1.83 16.30 2.86
N LEU A 334 -2.25 15.39 3.73
CA LEU A 334 -1.46 14.94 4.86
C LEU A 334 -1.01 13.50 4.71
N PHE A 335 -1.93 12.53 4.67
CA PHE A 335 -1.61 11.11 4.76
C PHE A 335 -0.71 10.63 3.61
N LEU A 336 -1.11 10.83 2.35
CA LEU A 336 -0.31 10.35 1.21
C LEU A 336 1.08 11.00 1.18
N PRO A 337 1.23 12.34 1.28
CA PRO A 337 2.56 12.96 1.33
C PRO A 337 3.38 12.53 2.54
N LEU A 338 2.77 12.43 3.72
CA LEU A 338 3.46 12.04 4.94
C LEU A 338 3.97 10.59 4.85
N THR A 339 3.18 9.64 4.33
CA THR A 339 3.67 8.27 4.10
C THR A 339 4.88 8.28 3.17
N ALA A 340 4.82 9.06 2.07
CA ALA A 340 5.92 9.19 1.12
C ALA A 340 7.20 9.66 1.82
N TYR A 341 7.12 10.77 2.56
CA TYR A 341 8.27 11.37 3.23
C TYR A 341 8.79 10.53 4.40
N ILE A 342 7.91 9.96 5.22
CA ILE A 342 8.30 9.15 6.39
C ILE A 342 9.02 7.89 5.94
N PHE A 343 8.43 7.05 5.08
CA PHE A 343 9.07 5.81 4.69
C PHE A 343 10.30 6.01 3.79
N PHE A 344 10.30 7.04 2.94
CA PHE A 344 11.51 7.40 2.20
C PHE A 344 12.63 7.82 3.16
N SER A 345 12.35 8.72 4.11
CA SER A 345 13.35 9.17 5.10
C SER A 345 13.84 8.03 5.98
N ILE A 346 12.96 7.13 6.42
CA ILE A 346 13.34 5.93 7.16
C ILE A 346 14.28 5.07 6.33
N SER A 347 13.99 4.85 5.04
CA SER A 347 14.88 4.07 4.16
C SER A 347 16.29 4.69 4.06
N LEU A 348 16.38 6.02 3.98
CA LEU A 348 17.67 6.74 3.98
C LEU A 348 18.40 6.61 5.31
N ILE A 349 17.71 6.82 6.43
CA ILE A 349 18.26 6.69 7.79
C ILE A 349 18.79 5.27 8.03
N LEU A 350 18.04 4.26 7.62
CA LEU A 350 18.47 2.85 7.68
C LEU A 350 19.70 2.61 6.80
N GLY A 351 19.72 3.15 5.58
CA GLY A 351 20.88 3.07 4.68
C GLY A 351 22.16 3.65 5.29
N VAL A 352 22.07 4.87 5.85
CA VAL A 352 23.18 5.54 6.53
C VAL A 352 23.62 4.75 7.76
N SER A 353 22.68 4.26 8.57
CA SER A 353 22.96 3.46 9.77
C SER A 353 23.74 2.18 9.43
N VAL A 354 23.34 1.49 8.36
CA VAL A 354 24.02 0.31 7.81
C VAL A 354 25.42 0.64 7.32
N TRP A 355 25.56 1.76 6.58
CA TRP A 355 26.86 2.18 6.06
C TRP A 355 27.86 2.48 7.18
N LEU A 356 27.45 3.23 8.20
CA LEU A 356 28.28 3.54 9.37
C LEU A 356 28.65 2.28 10.17
N GLY A 357 27.70 1.36 10.37
CA GLY A 357 27.95 0.07 11.04
C GLY A 357 29.01 -0.78 10.32
N SER A 358 28.95 -0.81 8.98
CA SER A 358 29.89 -1.60 8.17
C SER A 358 31.35 -1.13 8.27
N LYS A 359 31.58 0.19 8.47
CA LYS A 359 32.92 0.76 8.66
C LYS A 359 33.52 0.38 10.02
N LYS A 360 32.71 0.36 11.08
CA LYS A 360 33.15 -0.02 12.43
C LYS A 360 33.57 -1.50 12.49
N SER A 361 32.83 -2.39 11.83
CA SER A 361 33.17 -3.81 11.74
C SER A 361 34.49 -4.06 10.98
N LYS A 362 34.76 -3.34 9.88
CA LYS A 362 36.03 -3.44 9.14
C LYS A 362 37.23 -2.96 9.97
N LYS A 363 37.10 -1.84 10.72
CA LYS A 363 38.18 -1.35 11.59
C LYS A 363 38.53 -2.33 12.72
N LYS A 364 37.53 -3.02 13.29
CA LYS A 364 37.73 -4.03 14.35
C LYS A 364 38.30 -5.36 13.84
N ALA A 365 38.33 -5.59 12.52
CA ALA A 365 38.93 -6.77 11.91
C ALA A 365 40.37 -6.53 11.41
N GLN A 366 40.82 -5.26 11.44
CA GLN A 366 42.15 -4.84 10.96
C GLN A 366 43.08 -4.36 12.09
N GLY A 367 42.58 -4.28 13.32
CA GLY A 367 43.35 -4.04 14.53
C GLY A 367 42.93 -5.06 15.58
#